data_AF-A0A933DTK7-F1
#
_entry.id   AF-A0A933DTK7-F1
#
_cell.length_a   1.000
_cell.length_b   1.000
_cell.length_c   1.000
_cell.angle_alpha   90.00
_cell.angle_beta   90.00
_cell.angle_gamma   90.00
#
_symmetry.space_group_name_H-M   'P 1'
#
loop_
_entity.id
_entity.type
_entity.pdbx_description
1 polymer ?
#
loop_
_entity_poly.entity_id
_entity_poly.type
_entity_poly.pdbx_seq_one_letter_code
_entity_poly.pdbx_strand_id
1 'polypeptide(L)'
;IGLPDLSQFASYLDSPPGASPMIALTLAGFGAAFILAGTEEIAKFIPTYALIRKNISFDEPIDAMIYMITAGLGFALVENVSILITLPSGLIGDALGVITIRFVGATLLHALSSAIVGYYWAHAMANWKQKTMVANPTHDDFIHGRQLVHTWTFFGGLLFASLLHGIFNYLILSYRELLIYPTVFLIIVAFFVFWDFERLKSKQINADSDADQRRSSNPISVNPR
;
A
#
# COMPACT_ATOMS: atom_id res chain seq x y z
N ILE A 1 20.81 19.83 -18.64
CA ILE A 1 20.39 18.52 -18.11
C ILE A 1 20.12 17.65 -19.34
N GLY A 2 21.18 17.02 -19.86
CA GLY A 2 21.11 16.28 -21.11
C GLY A 2 20.47 14.92 -20.88
N LEU A 3 19.43 14.61 -21.65
CA LEU A 3 18.93 13.26 -21.78
C LEU A 3 20.09 12.36 -22.26
N PRO A 4 20.28 11.16 -21.69
CA PRO A 4 21.30 10.24 -22.18
C PRO A 4 21.07 9.96 -23.67
N ASP A 5 22.13 10.05 -24.45
CA ASP A 5 22.14 9.90 -25.90
C ASP A 5 21.68 8.48 -26.28
N LEU A 6 20.67 8.39 -27.16
CA LEU A 6 20.13 7.14 -27.69
C LEU A 6 21.22 6.29 -28.38
N SER A 7 22.34 6.91 -28.78
CA SER A 7 23.52 6.21 -29.32
C SER A 7 24.19 5.27 -28.30
N GLN A 8 24.17 5.59 -27.00
CA GLN A 8 24.68 4.70 -25.95
C GLN A 8 23.77 3.49 -25.73
N PHE A 9 22.48 3.63 -25.98
CA PHE A 9 21.53 2.51 -25.93
C PHE A 9 21.73 1.57 -27.13
N ALA A 10 22.01 2.14 -28.31
CA ALA A 10 22.29 1.37 -29.52
C ALA A 10 23.58 0.54 -29.44
N SER A 11 24.64 1.06 -28.81
CA SER A 11 25.90 0.32 -28.63
C SER A 11 25.80 -0.86 -27.64
N TYR A 12 24.85 -0.80 -26.70
CA TYR A 12 24.50 -1.93 -25.83
C TYR A 12 23.78 -3.07 -26.57
N LEU A 13 23.09 -2.77 -27.67
CA LEU A 13 22.39 -3.76 -28.51
C LEU A 13 23.34 -4.49 -29.48
N ASP A 14 24.47 -3.87 -29.84
CA ASP A 14 25.46 -4.38 -30.80
C ASP A 14 26.58 -5.24 -30.18
N SER A 15 26.58 -5.41 -28.85
CA SER A 15 27.58 -6.23 -28.14
C SER A 15 27.22 -7.72 -28.26
N PRO A 16 28.19 -8.64 -28.52
CA PRO A 16 27.90 -10.07 -28.61
C PRO A 16 27.26 -10.59 -27.32
N PRO A 17 26.36 -11.58 -27.38
CA PRO A 17 25.58 -12.03 -26.22
C PRO A 17 26.47 -12.80 -25.24
N GLY A 18 27.22 -12.07 -24.42
CA GLY A 18 27.65 -12.54 -23.12
C GLY A 18 26.46 -12.56 -22.15
N ALA A 19 26.58 -13.30 -21.05
CA ALA A 19 25.58 -13.25 -19.98
C ALA A 19 25.38 -11.80 -19.42
N SER A 20 26.38 -10.92 -19.57
CA SER A 20 26.37 -9.54 -19.06
C SER A 20 25.28 -8.62 -19.63
N PRO A 21 25.08 -8.48 -20.96
CA PRO A 21 23.98 -7.68 -21.51
C PRO A 21 22.59 -8.24 -21.18
N MET A 22 22.42 -9.56 -21.11
CA MET A 22 21.13 -10.16 -20.69
C MET A 22 20.85 -9.93 -19.20
N ILE A 23 21.87 -10.04 -18.34
CA ILE A 23 21.76 -9.73 -16.92
C ILE A 23 21.44 -8.24 -16.72
N ALA A 24 22.11 -7.35 -17.45
CA ALA A 24 21.87 -5.90 -17.36
C ALA A 24 20.44 -5.52 -17.79
N LEU A 25 19.95 -6.08 -18.91
CA LEU A 25 18.58 -5.85 -19.39
C LEU A 25 17.54 -6.39 -18.39
N THR A 26 17.80 -7.56 -17.82
CA THR A 26 16.96 -8.17 -16.80
C THR A 26 16.88 -7.27 -15.56
N LEU A 27 18.04 -6.87 -15.00
CA LEU A 27 18.12 -5.97 -13.84
C LEU A 27 17.47 -4.61 -14.09
N ALA A 28 17.59 -4.07 -15.31
CA ALA A 28 16.92 -2.82 -15.70
C ALA A 28 15.39 -2.97 -15.72
N GLY A 29 14.88 -4.07 -16.30
CA GLY A 29 13.44 -4.38 -16.30
C GLY A 29 12.87 -4.56 -14.89
N PHE A 30 13.62 -5.24 -14.02
CA PHE A 30 13.29 -5.34 -12.60
C PHE A 30 13.28 -3.97 -11.92
N GLY A 31 14.34 -3.18 -12.07
CA GLY A 31 14.44 -1.84 -11.47
C GLY A 31 13.27 -0.94 -11.88
N ALA A 32 12.91 -0.95 -13.17
CA ALA A 32 11.77 -0.21 -13.69
C ALA A 32 10.43 -0.66 -13.06
N ALA A 33 10.21 -1.97 -12.89
CA ALA A 33 8.99 -2.50 -12.28
C ALA A 33 8.83 -2.08 -10.81
N PHE A 34 9.93 -2.06 -10.05
CA PHE A 34 9.92 -1.59 -8.64
C PHE A 34 9.73 -0.07 -8.54
N ILE A 35 10.34 0.71 -9.43
CA ILE A 35 10.13 2.16 -9.49
C ILE A 35 8.67 2.49 -9.83
N LEU A 36 8.09 1.78 -10.79
CA LEU A 36 6.68 1.94 -11.16
C LEU A 36 5.77 1.58 -9.99
N ALA A 37 5.97 0.41 -9.37
CA ALA A 37 5.21 -0.01 -8.19
C ALA A 37 5.28 1.02 -7.05
N GLY A 38 6.48 1.54 -6.76
CA GLY A 38 6.63 2.59 -5.75
C GLY A 38 5.94 3.90 -6.12
N THR A 39 5.98 4.28 -7.40
CA THR A 39 5.26 5.46 -7.90
C THR A 39 3.76 5.30 -7.71
N GLU A 40 3.21 4.13 -8.01
CA GLU A 40 1.79 3.84 -7.83
C GLU A 40 1.36 3.83 -6.36
N GLU A 41 2.14 3.23 -5.45
CA GLU A 41 1.84 3.26 -4.02
C GLU A 41 1.86 4.69 -3.47
N ILE A 42 2.80 5.53 -3.91
CA ILE A 42 2.84 6.96 -3.57
C ILE A 42 1.62 7.68 -4.15
N ALA A 43 1.26 7.40 -5.41
CA ALA A 43 0.13 8.02 -6.10
C ALA A 43 -1.22 7.66 -5.47
N LYS A 44 -1.35 6.49 -4.83
CA LYS A 44 -2.53 6.13 -4.01
C LYS A 44 -2.51 6.88 -2.68
N PHE A 45 -1.36 6.90 -2.01
CA PHE A 45 -1.24 7.43 -0.67
C PHE A 45 -1.44 8.95 -0.59
N ILE A 46 -0.72 9.74 -1.40
CA ILE A 46 -0.74 11.21 -1.34
C ILE A 46 -2.17 11.79 -1.38
N PRO A 47 -3.00 11.47 -2.40
CA PRO A 47 -4.35 12.01 -2.46
C PRO A 47 -5.22 11.49 -1.32
N THR A 48 -5.09 10.21 -0.94
CA THR A 48 -5.85 9.63 0.17
C THR A 48 -5.56 10.38 1.47
N TYR A 49 -4.28 10.55 1.80
CA TYR A 49 -3.84 11.32 2.97
C TYR A 49 -4.36 12.76 2.94
N ALA A 50 -4.23 13.44 1.80
CA ALA A 50 -4.68 14.83 1.66
C ALA A 50 -6.19 14.97 1.91
N LEU A 51 -6.99 14.01 1.44
CA LEU A 51 -8.45 14.00 1.56
C LEU A 51 -8.93 13.66 2.97
N ILE A 52 -8.38 12.62 3.61
CA ILE A 52 -8.96 12.09 4.85
C ILE A 52 -8.37 12.68 6.12
N ARG A 53 -7.16 13.27 6.10
CA ARG A 53 -6.47 13.72 7.33
C ARG A 53 -7.21 14.79 8.14
N LYS A 54 -8.18 15.49 7.53
CA LYS A 54 -9.03 16.51 8.16
C LYS A 54 -10.49 16.04 8.34
N ASN A 55 -10.79 14.79 7.98
CA ASN A 55 -12.13 14.26 8.10
C ASN A 55 -12.41 13.90 9.56
N ILE A 56 -13.58 14.32 10.06
CA ILE A 56 -14.04 14.01 11.43
C ILE A 56 -14.30 12.51 11.62
N SER A 57 -14.71 11.81 10.55
CA SER A 57 -14.91 10.35 10.55
C SER A 57 -13.61 9.56 10.44
N PHE A 58 -12.45 10.23 10.42
CA PHE A 58 -11.14 9.59 10.43
C PHE A 58 -10.52 9.74 11.82
N ASP A 59 -11.06 9.03 12.79
CA ASP A 59 -10.71 9.13 14.20
C ASP A 59 -10.21 7.81 14.81
N GLU A 60 -10.39 6.68 14.12
CA GLU A 60 -9.93 5.36 14.54
C GLU A 60 -8.67 4.90 13.77
N PRO A 61 -7.73 4.19 14.41
CA PRO A 61 -6.60 3.57 13.72
C PRO A 61 -7.00 2.69 12.54
N ILE A 62 -8.04 1.88 12.70
CA ILE A 62 -8.48 0.93 11.67
C ILE A 62 -8.96 1.63 10.39
N ASP A 63 -9.48 2.86 10.50
CA ASP A 63 -9.93 3.66 9.36
C ASP A 63 -8.81 3.86 8.34
N ALA A 64 -7.55 3.98 8.80
CA ALA A 64 -6.42 4.19 7.89
C ALA A 64 -6.22 3.01 6.94
N MET A 65 -6.47 1.79 7.42
CA MET A 65 -6.49 0.61 6.56
C MET A 65 -7.66 0.65 5.58
N ILE A 66 -8.86 0.96 6.06
CA ILE A 66 -10.09 0.97 5.25
C ILE A 66 -10.00 1.99 4.11
N TYR A 67 -9.60 3.23 4.42
CA TYR A 67 -9.47 4.29 3.42
C TYR A 67 -8.38 3.99 2.39
N MET A 68 -7.23 3.45 2.82
CA MET A 68 -6.18 3.05 1.89
C MET A 68 -6.63 1.89 1.00
N ILE A 69 -7.27 0.84 1.54
CA ILE A 69 -7.83 -0.26 0.72
C ILE A 69 -8.84 0.28 -0.29
N THR A 70 -9.71 1.20 0.12
CA THR A 70 -10.70 1.82 -0.77
C THR A 70 -10.02 2.57 -1.92
N ALA A 71 -8.97 3.34 -1.63
CA ALA A 71 -8.16 4.01 -2.66
C ALA A 71 -7.45 3.00 -3.58
N GLY A 72 -6.89 1.92 -3.01
CA GLY A 72 -6.27 0.84 -3.76
C GLY A 72 -7.23 0.15 -4.74
N LEU A 73 -8.45 -0.15 -4.31
CA LEU A 73 -9.49 -0.72 -5.17
C LEU A 73 -9.89 0.24 -6.30
N GLY A 74 -9.99 1.54 -6.02
CA GLY A 74 -10.22 2.55 -7.04
C GLY A 74 -9.09 2.63 -8.07
N PHE A 75 -7.84 2.52 -7.61
CA PHE A 75 -6.67 2.47 -8.49
C PHE A 75 -6.66 1.20 -9.36
N ALA A 76 -6.96 0.05 -8.75
CA ALA A 76 -7.07 -1.24 -9.46
C ALA A 76 -8.13 -1.19 -10.58
N LEU A 77 -9.26 -0.53 -10.32
CA LEU A 77 -10.29 -0.31 -11.33
C LEU A 77 -9.73 0.45 -12.53
N VAL A 78 -9.03 1.57 -12.29
CA VAL A 78 -8.45 2.40 -13.36
C VAL A 78 -7.43 1.61 -14.19
N GLU A 79 -6.54 0.87 -13.53
CA GLU A 79 -5.53 0.06 -14.23
C GLU A 79 -6.14 -1.08 -15.03
N ASN A 80 -7.09 -1.81 -14.43
CA ASN A 80 -7.76 -2.91 -15.11
C ASN A 80 -8.54 -2.43 -16.34
N VAL A 81 -9.22 -1.28 -16.26
CA VAL A 81 -9.88 -0.66 -17.42
C VAL A 81 -8.85 -0.23 -18.46
N SER A 82 -7.73 0.37 -18.03
CA SER A 82 -6.65 0.81 -18.93
C SER A 82 -6.02 -0.35 -19.70
N ILE A 83 -5.85 -1.51 -19.06
CA ILE A 83 -5.38 -2.73 -19.72
C ILE A 83 -6.42 -3.18 -20.77
N LEU A 84 -7.71 -3.20 -20.42
CA LEU A 84 -8.76 -3.66 -21.32
C LEU A 84 -8.83 -2.84 -22.62
N ILE A 85 -8.70 -1.52 -22.53
CA ILE A 85 -8.79 -0.62 -23.69
C ILE A 85 -7.53 -0.59 -24.56
N THR A 86 -6.38 -1.03 -24.04
CA THR A 86 -5.10 -1.04 -24.76
C THR A 86 -4.77 -2.39 -25.40
N LEU A 87 -5.54 -3.43 -25.11
CA LEU A 87 -5.35 -4.75 -25.70
C LEU A 87 -5.66 -4.75 -27.21
N PRO A 88 -4.75 -5.29 -28.05
CA PRO A 88 -5.03 -5.46 -29.47
C PRO A 88 -6.24 -6.39 -29.70
N SER A 89 -7.17 -5.97 -30.57
CA SER A 89 -8.46 -6.62 -30.81
C SER A 89 -8.39 -8.10 -31.24
N GLY A 90 -7.27 -8.55 -31.80
CA GLY A 90 -7.05 -9.94 -32.22
C GLY A 90 -6.60 -10.91 -31.10
N LEU A 91 -6.29 -10.42 -29.90
CA LEU A 91 -5.76 -11.24 -28.80
C LEU A 91 -6.81 -11.60 -27.75
N ILE A 92 -8.05 -11.12 -27.90
CA ILE A 92 -9.07 -11.21 -26.85
C ILE A 92 -9.40 -12.67 -26.53
N GLY A 93 -9.60 -13.53 -27.53
CA GLY A 93 -10.04 -14.93 -27.36
C GLY A 93 -9.06 -15.82 -26.58
N ASP A 94 -7.78 -15.83 -26.95
CA ASP A 94 -6.74 -16.62 -26.28
C ASP A 94 -6.27 -15.98 -24.96
N ALA A 95 -6.49 -14.66 -24.77
CA ALA A 95 -6.06 -13.94 -23.59
C ALA A 95 -7.11 -13.87 -22.47
N LEU A 96 -8.38 -14.29 -22.69
CA LEU A 96 -9.46 -14.11 -21.68
C LEU A 96 -9.12 -14.71 -20.31
N GLY A 97 -8.56 -15.92 -20.27
CA GLY A 97 -8.19 -16.60 -19.02
C GLY A 97 -7.06 -15.88 -18.28
N VAL A 98 -6.02 -15.47 -19.01
CA VAL A 98 -4.88 -14.71 -18.48
C VAL A 98 -5.32 -13.32 -18.01
N ILE A 99 -6.17 -12.64 -18.77
CA ILE A 99 -6.72 -11.33 -18.43
C ILE A 99 -7.57 -11.42 -17.15
N THR A 100 -8.39 -12.45 -17.00
CA THR A 100 -9.24 -12.63 -15.81
C THR A 100 -8.41 -12.79 -14.54
N ILE A 101 -7.38 -13.64 -14.57
CA ILE A 101 -6.55 -13.88 -13.39
C ILE A 101 -5.65 -12.68 -13.10
N ARG A 102 -5.18 -11.97 -14.14
CA ARG A 102 -4.50 -10.67 -13.95
C ARG A 102 -5.43 -9.63 -13.35
N PHE A 103 -6.69 -9.58 -13.78
CA PHE A 103 -7.69 -8.65 -13.23
C PHE A 103 -7.93 -8.91 -11.73
N VAL A 104 -8.28 -10.15 -11.37
CA VAL A 104 -8.56 -10.53 -9.98
C VAL A 104 -7.31 -10.42 -9.11
N GLY A 105 -6.16 -10.88 -9.62
CA GLY A 105 -4.89 -10.83 -8.93
C GLY A 105 -4.40 -9.40 -8.68
N ALA A 106 -4.45 -8.53 -9.70
CA ALA A 106 -4.09 -7.12 -9.55
C ALA A 106 -5.03 -6.43 -8.56
N THR A 107 -6.35 -6.62 -8.66
CA THR A 107 -7.29 -6.04 -7.69
C THR A 107 -7.00 -6.47 -6.26
N LEU A 108 -6.72 -7.75 -6.04
CA LEU A 108 -6.36 -8.26 -4.71
C LEU A 108 -5.02 -7.69 -4.25
N LEU A 109 -4.02 -7.59 -5.13
CA LEU A 109 -2.74 -6.97 -4.81
C LEU A 109 -2.92 -5.53 -4.34
N HIS A 110 -3.64 -4.68 -5.09
CA HIS A 110 -3.84 -3.28 -4.70
C HIS A 110 -4.54 -3.15 -3.36
N ALA A 111 -5.53 -4.02 -3.08
CA ALA A 111 -6.18 -4.05 -1.78
C ALA A 111 -5.17 -4.40 -0.67
N LEU A 112 -4.38 -5.46 -0.85
CA LEU A 112 -3.42 -5.94 0.15
C LEU A 112 -2.23 -4.99 0.35
N SER A 113 -1.64 -4.46 -0.72
CA SER A 113 -0.54 -3.49 -0.64
C SER A 113 -1.01 -2.21 0.04
N SER A 114 -2.20 -1.73 -0.29
CA SER A 114 -2.78 -0.54 0.35
C SER A 114 -3.15 -0.81 1.81
N ALA A 115 -3.64 -2.00 2.15
CA ALA A 115 -3.89 -2.40 3.53
C ALA A 115 -2.62 -2.33 4.39
N ILE A 116 -1.48 -2.73 3.84
CA ILE A 116 -0.18 -2.65 4.51
C ILE A 116 0.22 -1.19 4.74
N VAL A 117 0.14 -0.33 3.72
CA VAL A 117 0.41 1.11 3.91
C VAL A 117 -0.50 1.68 5.00
N GLY A 118 -1.78 1.34 4.94
CA GLY A 118 -2.77 1.71 5.94
C GLY A 118 -2.47 1.15 7.33
N TYR A 119 -1.92 -0.05 7.46
CA TYR A 119 -1.55 -0.65 8.75
C TYR A 119 -0.40 0.10 9.41
N TYR A 120 0.65 0.44 8.67
CA TYR A 120 1.77 1.21 9.22
C TYR A 120 1.30 2.61 9.64
N TRP A 121 0.36 3.21 8.90
CA TRP A 121 -0.27 4.46 9.28
C TRP A 121 -1.18 4.31 10.52
N ALA A 122 -1.97 3.24 10.59
CA ALA A 122 -2.83 2.92 11.72
C ALA A 122 -2.03 2.67 13.00
N HIS A 123 -0.94 1.90 12.91
CA HIS A 123 -0.05 1.61 14.04
C HIS A 123 0.56 2.89 14.60
N ALA A 124 0.94 3.80 13.71
CA ALA A 124 1.37 5.14 14.06
C ALA A 124 0.27 5.91 14.83
N MET A 125 -0.96 5.92 14.32
CA MET A 125 -2.08 6.57 15.00
C MET A 125 -2.39 5.96 16.38
N ALA A 126 -2.41 4.63 16.48
CA ALA A 126 -2.71 3.91 17.72
C ALA A 126 -1.70 4.24 18.83
N ASN A 127 -0.40 4.24 18.50
CA ASN A 127 0.66 4.60 19.45
C ASN A 127 0.53 6.06 19.93
N TRP A 128 0.10 6.97 19.05
CA TRP A 128 -0.13 8.37 19.41
C TRP A 128 -1.34 8.53 20.33
N LYS A 129 -2.47 7.86 20.02
CA LYS A 129 -3.70 7.87 20.85
C LYS A 129 -3.37 7.45 22.28
N GLN A 130 -2.61 6.36 22.46
CA GLN A 130 -2.23 5.87 23.78
C GLN A 130 -1.39 6.90 24.58
N LYS A 131 -0.44 7.56 23.94
CA LYS A 131 0.40 8.59 24.61
C LYS A 131 -0.40 9.83 24.99
N THR A 132 -1.30 10.26 24.12
CA THR A 132 -2.11 11.47 24.33
C THR A 132 -3.21 11.27 25.37
N MET A 133 -3.80 10.08 25.48
CA MET A 133 -4.78 9.76 26.54
C MET A 133 -4.20 9.93 27.96
N VAL A 134 -2.88 9.87 28.13
CA VAL A 134 -2.20 10.11 29.41
C VAL A 134 -1.96 11.60 29.68
N ALA A 135 -1.92 12.44 28.65
CA ALA A 135 -1.45 13.83 28.74
C ALA A 135 -2.56 14.90 28.79
N ASN A 136 -3.84 14.52 28.69
CA ASN A 136 -5.00 15.42 28.60
C ASN A 136 -4.83 16.62 27.61
N PRO A 137 -4.49 16.36 26.34
CA PRO A 137 -4.23 17.41 25.36
C PRO A 137 -5.51 18.12 24.90
N THR A 138 -5.38 19.36 24.43
CA THR A 138 -6.48 20.08 23.78
C THR A 138 -6.80 19.46 22.41
N HIS A 139 -7.99 19.77 21.85
CA HIS A 139 -8.38 19.27 20.53
C HIS A 139 -7.36 19.63 19.43
N ASP A 140 -6.80 20.83 19.48
CA ASP A 140 -5.80 21.29 18.51
C ASP A 140 -4.46 20.55 18.66
N ASP A 141 -4.03 20.25 19.89
CA ASP A 141 -2.83 19.45 20.17
C ASP A 141 -2.98 18.02 19.65
N PHE A 142 -4.19 17.46 19.76
CA PHE A 142 -4.50 16.12 19.27
C PHE A 142 -4.39 16.03 17.74
N ILE A 143 -4.93 17.02 17.02
CA ILE A 143 -4.90 17.09 15.55
C ILE A 143 -3.47 17.32 15.03
N HIS A 144 -2.70 18.22 15.64
CA HIS A 144 -1.36 18.58 15.15
C HIS A 144 -0.29 17.54 15.50
N GLY A 145 -0.33 16.98 16.71
CA GLY A 145 0.65 15.97 17.12
C GLY A 145 0.49 14.62 16.41
N ARG A 146 -0.68 14.35 15.81
CA ARG A 146 -0.94 13.22 14.91
C ARG A 146 -0.02 13.20 13.67
N GLN A 147 0.49 14.35 13.23
CA GLN A 147 1.27 14.49 11.99
C GLN A 147 2.78 14.31 12.15
N LEU A 148 3.34 14.55 13.35
CA LEU A 148 4.80 14.73 13.52
C LEU A 148 5.59 13.49 13.95
N VAL A 149 4.95 12.43 14.47
CA VAL A 149 5.69 11.35 15.18
C VAL A 149 6.08 10.14 14.30
N HIS A 150 5.66 10.04 13.04
CA HIS A 150 5.65 8.73 12.35
C HIS A 150 6.23 8.67 10.94
N THR A 151 7.13 9.59 10.58
CA THR A 151 7.78 9.60 9.26
C THR A 151 8.49 8.27 8.91
N TRP A 152 9.14 7.62 9.87
CA TRP A 152 9.90 6.38 9.63
C TRP A 152 9.04 5.13 9.48
N THR A 153 8.03 4.94 10.34
CA THR A 153 7.07 3.83 10.20
C THR A 153 6.26 3.98 8.93
N PHE A 154 5.94 5.22 8.56
CA PHE A 154 5.27 5.57 7.32
C PHE A 154 6.08 5.15 6.08
N PHE A 155 7.34 5.57 5.99
CA PHE A 155 8.21 5.17 4.87
C PHE A 155 8.46 3.66 4.84
N GLY A 156 8.48 2.99 6.00
CA GLY A 156 8.54 1.53 6.08
C GLY A 156 7.34 0.85 5.41
N GLY A 157 6.13 1.34 5.63
CA GLY A 157 4.91 0.82 5.00
C GLY A 157 4.91 0.99 3.48
N LEU A 158 5.25 2.19 2.99
CA LEU A 158 5.36 2.45 1.55
C LEU A 158 6.42 1.57 0.89
N LEU A 159 7.59 1.43 1.52
CA LEU A 159 8.65 0.57 1.00
C LEU A 159 8.19 -0.88 0.93
N PHE A 160 7.60 -1.42 2.01
CA PHE A 160 7.16 -2.81 2.06
C PHE A 160 6.03 -3.09 1.06
N ALA A 161 5.06 -2.18 0.92
CA ALA A 161 4.00 -2.29 -0.08
C ALA A 161 4.57 -2.25 -1.52
N SER A 162 5.50 -1.34 -1.80
CA SER A 162 6.17 -1.24 -3.11
C SER A 162 6.94 -2.53 -3.43
N LEU A 163 7.59 -3.12 -2.43
CA LEU A 163 8.30 -4.38 -2.59
C LEU A 163 7.35 -5.53 -2.94
N LEU A 164 6.26 -5.68 -2.19
CA LEU A 164 5.27 -6.74 -2.44
C LEU A 164 4.59 -6.57 -3.80
N HIS A 165 4.26 -5.34 -4.16
CA HIS A 165 3.71 -5.00 -5.46
C HIS A 165 4.70 -5.36 -6.58
N GLY A 166 5.95 -4.90 -6.48
CA GLY A 166 7.00 -5.25 -7.43
C GLY A 166 7.22 -6.75 -7.57
N ILE A 167 7.24 -7.49 -6.45
CA ILE A 167 7.35 -8.96 -6.42
C ILE A 167 6.17 -9.60 -7.17
N PHE A 168 4.94 -9.16 -6.92
CA PHE A 168 3.77 -9.71 -7.60
C PHE A 168 3.78 -9.44 -9.10
N ASN A 169 4.11 -8.22 -9.51
CA ASN A 169 4.23 -7.86 -10.92
C ASN A 169 5.30 -8.71 -11.60
N TYR A 170 6.43 -8.93 -10.92
CA TYR A 170 7.44 -9.86 -11.39
C TYR A 170 6.92 -11.30 -11.52
N LEU A 171 6.24 -11.83 -10.50
CA LEU A 171 5.70 -13.19 -10.52
C LEU A 171 4.73 -13.40 -11.70
N ILE A 172 3.83 -12.44 -11.96
CA ILE A 172 2.91 -12.53 -13.11
C ILE A 172 3.64 -12.47 -14.44
N LEU A 173 4.69 -11.64 -14.57
CA LEU A 173 5.42 -11.49 -15.82
C LEU A 173 6.31 -12.70 -16.13
N SER A 174 6.90 -13.31 -15.10
CA SER A 174 7.79 -14.47 -15.23
C SER A 174 7.06 -15.81 -15.32
N TYR A 175 5.94 -15.96 -14.62
CA TYR A 175 5.18 -17.21 -14.54
C TYR A 175 3.81 -17.09 -15.21
N ARG A 176 3.79 -16.62 -16.46
CA ARG A 176 2.55 -16.34 -17.22
C ARG A 176 1.61 -17.55 -17.32
N GLU A 177 2.18 -18.75 -17.50
CA GLU A 177 1.44 -20.01 -17.63
C GLU A 177 1.20 -20.71 -16.27
N LEU A 178 1.92 -20.32 -15.21
CA LEU A 178 1.91 -20.97 -13.89
C LEU A 178 1.41 -20.01 -12.81
N LEU A 179 0.13 -19.67 -12.89
CA LEU A 179 -0.52 -18.68 -12.03
C LEU A 179 -0.62 -19.08 -10.55
N ILE A 180 -0.26 -20.33 -10.22
CA ILE A 180 -0.20 -20.80 -8.83
C ILE A 180 0.79 -19.99 -7.98
N TYR A 181 1.92 -19.54 -8.53
CA TYR A 181 2.93 -18.77 -7.80
C TYR A 181 2.41 -17.40 -7.34
N PRO A 182 1.91 -16.51 -8.21
CA PRO A 182 1.33 -15.23 -7.78
C PRO A 182 0.11 -15.43 -6.87
N THR A 183 -0.73 -16.45 -7.10
CA THR A 183 -1.88 -16.72 -6.23
C THR A 183 -1.48 -17.13 -4.82
N VAL A 184 -0.55 -18.08 -4.67
CA VAL A 184 -0.05 -18.51 -3.34
C VAL A 184 0.61 -17.33 -2.62
N PHE A 185 1.38 -16.52 -3.34
CA PHE A 185 1.96 -15.30 -2.79
C PHE A 185 0.90 -14.36 -2.22
N LEU A 186 -0.16 -14.04 -2.99
CA LEU A 186 -1.25 -13.18 -2.50
C LEU A 186 -2.00 -13.77 -1.31
N ILE A 187 -2.22 -15.10 -1.28
CA ILE A 187 -2.86 -15.77 -0.14
C ILE A 187 -2.02 -15.58 1.13
N ILE A 188 -0.69 -15.77 1.04
CA ILE A 188 0.22 -15.56 2.17
C ILE A 188 0.12 -14.11 2.66
N VAL A 189 0.20 -13.14 1.76
CA VAL A 189 0.08 -11.71 2.10
C VAL A 189 -1.28 -11.40 2.73
N ALA A 190 -2.36 -12.01 2.23
CA ALA A 190 -3.71 -11.83 2.77
C ALA A 190 -3.81 -12.31 4.22
N PHE A 191 -3.19 -13.44 4.58
CA PHE A 191 -3.14 -13.91 5.97
C PHE A 191 -2.39 -12.92 6.89
N PHE A 192 -1.28 -12.36 6.42
CA PHE A 192 -0.55 -11.33 7.18
C PHE A 192 -1.39 -10.07 7.38
N VAL A 193 -2.04 -9.57 6.32
CA VAL A 193 -2.91 -8.39 6.39
C VAL A 193 -4.10 -8.63 7.33
N PHE A 194 -4.71 -9.81 7.27
CA PHE A 194 -5.79 -10.20 8.17
C PHE A 194 -5.33 -10.20 9.64
N TRP A 195 -4.16 -10.77 9.91
CA TRP A 195 -3.57 -10.75 11.24
C TRP A 195 -3.27 -9.32 11.74
N ASP A 196 -2.77 -8.46 10.85
CA ASP A 196 -2.53 -7.05 11.13
C ASP A 196 -3.82 -6.28 11.47
N PHE A 197 -4.92 -6.56 10.76
CA PHE A 197 -6.26 -6.05 11.09
C PHE A 197 -6.69 -6.44 12.49
N GLU A 198 -6.61 -7.73 12.83
CA GLU A 198 -7.05 -8.24 14.13
C GLU A 198 -6.21 -7.66 15.28
N ARG A 199 -4.91 -7.47 15.03
CA ARG A 199 -3.99 -6.84 15.99
C ARG A 199 -4.36 -5.38 16.28
N LEU A 200 -4.72 -4.59 15.25
CA LEU A 200 -5.13 -3.21 15.44
C LEU A 200 -6.48 -3.10 16.16
N LYS A 201 -7.44 -3.92 15.74
CA LYS A 201 -8.76 -4.00 16.38
C LYS A 201 -8.64 -4.32 17.87
N SER A 202 -7.81 -5.31 18.21
CA SER A 202 -7.55 -5.67 19.61
C SER A 202 -6.93 -4.52 20.41
N LYS A 203 -5.96 -3.80 19.84
CA LYS A 203 -5.34 -2.63 20.50
C LYS A 203 -6.36 -1.52 20.75
N GLN A 204 -7.26 -1.28 19.79
CA GLN A 204 -8.30 -0.26 19.90
C GLN A 204 -9.29 -0.58 21.02
N ILE A 205 -9.82 -1.81 21.04
CA ILE A 205 -10.76 -2.27 22.08
C ILE A 205 -10.15 -2.11 23.48
N ASN A 206 -8.89 -2.52 23.66
CA ASN A 206 -8.21 -2.38 24.95
C ASN A 206 -8.03 -0.92 25.37
N ALA A 207 -7.64 -0.05 24.42
CA ALA A 207 -7.44 1.36 24.68
C ALA A 207 -8.74 2.08 25.06
N ASP A 208 -9.85 1.74 24.43
CA ASP A 208 -11.16 2.32 24.73
C ASP A 208 -11.69 1.83 26.08
N SER A 209 -11.52 0.54 26.40
CA SER A 209 -11.80 -0.03 27.73
C SER A 209 -11.02 0.68 28.85
N ASP A 210 -9.71 0.92 28.65
CA ASP A 210 -8.88 1.61 29.62
C ASP A 210 -9.32 3.08 29.84
N ALA A 211 -9.76 3.74 28.77
CA ALA A 211 -10.27 5.11 28.83
C ALA A 211 -11.59 5.19 29.62
N ASP A 212 -12.50 4.24 29.38
CA ASP A 212 -13.79 4.15 30.10
C ASP A 212 -13.59 3.84 31.58
N GLN A 213 -12.69 2.92 31.92
CA GLN A 213 -12.33 2.63 33.30
C GLN A 213 -11.80 3.87 34.01
N ARG A 214 -10.89 4.63 33.38
CA ARG A 214 -10.37 5.90 33.93
C ARG A 214 -11.48 6.91 34.19
N ARG A 215 -12.40 7.10 33.24
CA ARG A 215 -13.55 8.01 33.38
C ARG A 215 -14.47 7.60 34.54
N SER A 216 -14.76 6.30 34.66
CA SER A 216 -15.60 5.77 35.75
C SER A 216 -14.93 5.92 37.13
N SER A 217 -13.60 5.80 37.20
CA SER A 217 -12.84 5.86 38.45
C SER A 217 -12.60 7.29 38.98
N ASN A 218 -12.76 8.32 38.15
CA ASN A 218 -12.53 9.71 38.53
C ASN A 218 -13.61 10.67 37.97
N PRO A 219 -14.83 10.65 38.52
CA PRO A 219 -15.98 11.39 37.98
C PRO A 219 -15.88 12.92 38.11
N ILE A 220 -14.91 13.46 38.86
CA ILE A 220 -14.83 14.89 39.20
C ILE A 220 -14.22 15.75 38.07
N SER A 221 -13.57 15.16 37.07
CA SER A 221 -12.93 15.92 35.98
C SER A 221 -13.84 16.24 34.79
N VAL A 222 -15.10 15.81 34.79
CA VAL A 222 -16.05 16.16 33.72
C VAL A 222 -16.80 17.43 34.12
N ASN A 223 -16.14 18.57 33.95
CA ASN A 223 -16.84 19.86 33.93
C ASN A 223 -17.23 20.14 32.47
N PRO A 224 -18.50 20.02 32.07
CA PRO A 224 -18.94 20.45 30.75
C PRO A 224 -18.88 21.98 30.71
N ARG A 225 -17.84 22.52 30.08
CA ARG A 225 -17.85 23.88 29.53
C ARG A 225 -18.04 23.81 28.04
#